data_AF-A0AAW6BQR6-F1
#
_entry.id   AF-A0AAW6BQR6-F1
#
_cell.length_a   1.000
_cell.length_b   1.000
_cell.length_c   1.000
_cell.angle_alpha   90.00
_cell.angle_beta   90.00
_cell.angle_gamma   90.00
#
_symmetry.space_group_name_H-M   'P 1'
#
loop_
_entity.id
_entity.type
_entity.pdbx_description
1 polymer ?
#
loop_
_entity_poly.entity_id
_entity_poly.type
_entity_poly.pdbx_seq_one_letter_code
_entity_poly.pdbx_strand_id
1 'polypeptide(L)'
;MTVYLDTETTGLNAGYDELLEIAIVDSLGVPLLNTLLKPLVFTEWQEAQNIHGITPMMVANAPTFSDIFSKIEAVVKDQDVVIYNADFDTAFLGSLLASAKSVKCCMLAWAKHVGEWSEYHGNYRWHKLVDAAETVYFKWTGEAHRALPDALACRAVWLYLTDTHERQRVDLITREKEIEREANFALADIAFKQKLAFDRRSKFMTKFIEHWFLGRYGIKKHWANDYGYRHELREHELVMVFFGKSLKMLKLEEQFDTIYTEKKAIPNNLKPASFFSSEKWFQNELIPSAAYVGKKCGWKLYNISENERIRDLYPLRCAVPTPAQDEALLNRTQLKKQGYSDQEIIKLTPVVERQNYFNLKWYYLYQVPKTL
;
A
#
# COMPACT_ATOMS: atom_id res chain seq x y z
N MET A 1 -12.88 -47.04 5.96
CA MET A 1 -12.65 -45.63 5.56
C MET A 1 -12.53 -44.80 6.83
N THR A 2 -12.12 -43.55 6.72
CA THR A 2 -12.08 -42.63 7.87
C THR A 2 -13.27 -41.69 7.78
N VAL A 3 -13.98 -41.53 8.89
CA VAL A 3 -15.10 -40.58 9.02
C VAL A 3 -14.82 -39.63 10.17
N TYR A 4 -15.38 -38.43 10.09
CA TYR A 4 -15.19 -37.37 11.08
C TYR A 4 -16.53 -36.98 11.64
N LEU A 5 -16.62 -36.95 12.96
CA LEU A 5 -17.88 -36.76 13.67
C LEU A 5 -17.74 -35.61 14.66
N ASP A 6 -18.83 -34.86 14.80
CA ASP A 6 -19.00 -33.83 15.82
C ASP A 6 -20.48 -33.77 16.25
N THR A 7 -20.72 -33.39 17.50
CA THR A 7 -22.05 -33.26 18.09
C THR A 7 -22.23 -31.95 18.85
N GLU A 8 -23.44 -31.41 18.79
CA GLU A 8 -23.89 -30.33 19.67
C GLU A 8 -24.95 -30.85 20.62
N THR A 9 -24.97 -30.37 21.86
CA THR A 9 -25.76 -30.94 22.96
C THR A 9 -26.44 -29.84 23.78
N THR A 10 -27.40 -30.21 24.62
CA THR A 10 -28.05 -29.28 25.58
C THR A 10 -27.10 -28.81 26.70
N GLY A 11 -25.96 -29.47 26.87
CA GLY A 11 -25.00 -29.22 27.93
C GLY A 11 -23.82 -30.21 27.88
N LEU A 12 -22.98 -30.23 28.92
CA LEU A 12 -21.70 -30.95 28.89
C LEU A 12 -21.73 -32.35 29.53
N ASN A 13 -22.86 -32.81 30.07
CA ASN A 13 -22.94 -34.03 30.85
C ASN A 13 -23.86 -35.07 30.21
N ALA A 14 -23.27 -36.06 29.53
CA ALA A 14 -23.99 -37.16 28.87
C ALA A 14 -24.89 -38.01 29.80
N GLY A 15 -24.75 -37.91 31.12
CA GLY A 15 -25.63 -38.59 32.06
C GLY A 15 -27.05 -38.00 32.14
N TYR A 16 -27.25 -36.76 31.69
CA TYR A 16 -28.57 -36.13 31.62
C TYR A 16 -28.80 -35.27 30.37
N ASP A 17 -27.77 -34.62 29.82
CA ASP A 17 -27.90 -33.79 28.62
C ASP A 17 -28.21 -34.62 27.36
N GLU A 18 -28.80 -33.97 26.37
CA GLU A 18 -29.29 -34.59 25.14
C GLU A 18 -28.59 -34.02 23.90
N LEU A 19 -28.51 -34.82 22.84
CA LEU A 19 -27.99 -34.38 21.55
C LEU A 19 -28.98 -33.46 20.83
N LEU A 20 -28.45 -32.39 20.23
CA LEU A 20 -29.18 -31.38 19.46
C LEU A 20 -28.78 -31.34 17.98
N GLU A 21 -27.55 -31.70 17.65
CA GLU A 21 -27.05 -31.79 16.29
C GLU A 21 -25.99 -32.88 16.20
N ILE A 22 -25.93 -33.56 15.05
CA ILE A 22 -24.85 -34.48 14.72
C ILE A 22 -24.49 -34.32 13.25
N ALA A 23 -23.18 -34.28 13.00
CA ALA A 23 -22.65 -34.35 11.65
C ALA A 23 -21.57 -35.45 11.56
N ILE A 24 -21.60 -36.18 10.46
CA ILE A 24 -20.58 -37.16 10.10
C ILE A 24 -20.20 -36.92 8.64
N VAL A 25 -18.92 -36.68 8.39
CA VAL A 25 -18.36 -36.45 7.05
C VAL A 25 -17.33 -37.52 6.69
N ASP A 26 -17.21 -37.83 5.40
CA ASP A 26 -16.20 -38.77 4.92
C ASP A 26 -14.81 -38.12 4.74
N SER A 27 -13.84 -38.91 4.24
CA SER A 27 -12.49 -38.44 3.93
C SER A 27 -12.41 -37.38 2.84
N LEU A 28 -13.44 -37.18 2.03
CA LEU A 28 -13.52 -36.12 1.02
C LEU A 28 -14.25 -34.88 1.55
N GLY A 29 -14.81 -34.93 2.76
CA GLY A 29 -15.59 -33.86 3.37
C GLY A 29 -17.05 -33.86 2.92
N VAL A 30 -17.53 -34.94 2.31
CA VAL A 30 -18.94 -35.10 1.95
C VAL A 30 -19.72 -35.51 3.20
N PRO A 31 -20.82 -34.80 3.55
CA PRO A 31 -21.69 -35.21 4.65
C PRO A 31 -22.35 -36.56 4.38
N LEU A 32 -22.09 -37.53 5.25
CA LEU A 32 -22.77 -38.82 5.31
C LEU A 32 -24.02 -38.75 6.19
N LEU A 33 -23.96 -37.91 7.23
CA LEU A 33 -25.08 -37.55 8.08
C LEU A 33 -24.91 -36.09 8.50
N ASN A 34 -25.98 -35.31 8.49
CA ASN A 34 -26.02 -33.96 9.03
C ASN A 34 -27.46 -33.63 9.41
N THR A 35 -27.78 -33.63 10.70
CA THR A 35 -29.15 -33.43 11.16
C THR A 35 -29.20 -32.82 12.54
N LEU A 36 -30.21 -31.96 12.75
CA LEU A 36 -30.67 -31.58 14.07
C LEU A 36 -31.42 -32.74 14.72
N LEU A 37 -31.50 -32.70 16.05
CA LEU A 37 -32.16 -33.69 16.89
C LEU A 37 -33.05 -33.04 17.91
N LYS A 38 -34.24 -33.62 18.09
CA LYS A 38 -35.20 -33.20 19.09
C LYS A 38 -34.86 -33.82 20.45
N PRO A 39 -34.53 -33.01 21.48
CA PRO A 39 -34.41 -33.49 22.85
C PRO A 39 -35.80 -33.89 23.40
N LEU A 40 -35.84 -34.86 24.29
CA LEU A 40 -37.06 -35.42 24.88
C LEU A 40 -37.32 -34.91 26.30
N VAL A 41 -36.27 -34.55 27.03
CA VAL A 41 -36.32 -34.13 28.43
C VAL A 41 -36.21 -32.61 28.54
N PHE A 42 -35.26 -32.00 27.84
CA PHE A 42 -34.99 -30.56 27.94
C PHE A 42 -35.84 -29.74 26.96
N THR A 43 -36.40 -28.63 27.45
CA THR A 43 -37.11 -27.64 26.63
C THR A 43 -36.30 -26.36 26.38
N GLU A 44 -35.19 -26.16 27.10
CA GLU A 44 -34.29 -25.01 26.98
C GLU A 44 -32.85 -25.37 27.40
N TRP A 45 -31.86 -24.67 26.84
CA TRP A 45 -30.41 -24.89 27.07
C TRP A 45 -29.61 -23.60 26.81
N GLN A 46 -29.90 -22.54 27.58
CA GLN A 46 -29.42 -21.19 27.24
C GLN A 46 -27.89 -21.08 27.14
N GLU A 47 -27.14 -21.77 28.00
CA GLU A 47 -25.68 -21.73 27.99
C GLU A 47 -25.10 -22.35 26.71
N ALA A 48 -25.57 -23.55 26.35
CA ALA A 48 -25.16 -24.22 25.12
C ALA A 48 -25.65 -23.46 23.87
N GLN A 49 -26.89 -22.96 23.89
CA GLN A 49 -27.45 -22.14 22.81
C GLN A 49 -26.64 -20.88 22.55
N ASN A 50 -26.06 -20.24 23.57
CA ASN A 50 -25.20 -19.08 23.38
C ASN A 50 -23.89 -19.42 22.64
N ILE A 51 -23.49 -20.69 22.63
CA ILE A 51 -22.29 -21.19 21.97
C ILE A 51 -22.62 -21.63 20.53
N HIS A 52 -23.55 -22.58 20.38
CA HIS A 52 -23.85 -23.21 19.08
C HIS A 52 -25.06 -22.62 18.34
N GLY A 53 -25.81 -21.71 18.95
CA GLY A 53 -26.93 -21.00 18.31
C GLY A 53 -28.20 -21.82 18.03
N ILE A 54 -28.23 -23.10 18.40
CA ILE A 54 -29.37 -24.00 18.16
C ILE A 54 -30.49 -23.65 19.13
N THR A 55 -31.64 -23.22 18.62
CA THR A 55 -32.79 -22.84 19.45
C THR A 55 -33.80 -23.99 19.58
N PRO A 56 -34.65 -24.00 20.64
CA PRO A 56 -35.72 -24.99 20.77
C PRO A 56 -36.65 -25.07 19.55
N MET A 57 -36.87 -23.95 18.86
CA MET A 57 -37.70 -23.89 17.65
C MET A 57 -37.05 -24.65 16.48
N MET A 58 -35.72 -24.62 16.35
CA MET A 58 -35.01 -25.31 15.26
C MET A 58 -35.14 -26.83 15.36
N VAL A 59 -35.22 -27.37 16.58
CA VAL A 59 -35.26 -28.81 16.84
C VAL A 59 -36.67 -29.35 17.06
N ALA A 60 -37.70 -28.50 17.14
CA ALA A 60 -39.06 -28.90 17.52
C ALA A 60 -39.68 -30.01 16.65
N ASN A 61 -39.34 -30.00 15.36
CA ASN A 61 -39.79 -30.97 14.35
C ASN A 61 -38.65 -31.88 13.84
N ALA A 62 -37.47 -31.83 14.46
CA ALA A 62 -36.35 -32.69 14.14
C ALA A 62 -36.64 -34.15 14.57
N PRO A 63 -35.99 -35.15 13.94
CA PRO A 63 -36.06 -36.52 14.44
C PRO A 63 -35.45 -36.62 15.86
N THR A 64 -35.89 -37.60 16.62
CA THR A 64 -35.25 -37.93 17.90
C THR A 64 -33.95 -38.69 17.66
N PHE A 65 -33.09 -38.78 18.66
CA PHE A 65 -31.89 -39.62 18.59
C PHE A 65 -32.21 -41.09 18.28
N SER A 66 -33.29 -41.62 18.85
CA SER A 66 -33.77 -42.99 18.58
C SER A 66 -34.13 -43.20 17.10
N ASP A 67 -34.77 -42.21 16.47
CA ASP A 67 -35.19 -42.29 15.06
C ASP A 67 -34.01 -42.40 14.08
N ILE A 68 -32.84 -41.88 14.46
CA ILE A 68 -31.63 -41.89 13.62
C ILE A 68 -30.54 -42.84 14.10
N PHE A 69 -30.76 -43.55 15.22
CA PHE A 69 -29.76 -44.43 15.83
C PHE A 69 -29.14 -45.40 14.83
N SER A 70 -29.98 -46.16 14.10
CA SER A 70 -29.51 -47.14 13.11
C SER A 70 -28.82 -46.48 11.91
N LYS A 71 -29.12 -45.22 11.60
CA LYS A 71 -28.43 -44.48 10.53
C LYS A 71 -27.02 -44.08 10.98
N ILE A 72 -26.87 -43.62 12.23
CA ILE A 72 -25.54 -43.34 12.80
C ILE A 72 -24.72 -44.62 12.84
N GLU A 73 -25.27 -45.71 13.39
CA GLU A 73 -24.59 -47.00 13.49
C GLU A 73 -24.10 -47.47 12.12
N ALA A 74 -24.94 -47.41 11.09
CA ALA A 74 -24.56 -47.81 9.73
C ALA A 74 -23.39 -47.00 9.16
N VAL A 75 -23.28 -45.71 9.52
CA VAL A 75 -22.20 -44.83 9.04
C VAL A 75 -20.89 -45.07 9.79
N VAL A 76 -20.94 -45.31 11.11
CA VAL A 76 -19.73 -45.46 11.94
C VAL A 76 -19.20 -46.89 11.97
N LYS A 77 -20.05 -47.88 11.70
CA LYS A 77 -19.70 -49.30 11.77
C LYS A 77 -18.50 -49.64 10.88
N ASP A 78 -17.55 -50.35 11.48
CA ASP A 78 -16.29 -50.78 10.85
C ASP A 78 -15.44 -49.63 10.25
N GLN A 79 -15.71 -48.36 10.61
CA GLN A 79 -14.93 -47.19 10.19
C GLN A 79 -13.91 -46.75 11.25
N ASP A 80 -12.85 -46.09 10.79
CA ASP A 80 -11.97 -45.32 11.65
C ASP A 80 -12.65 -43.96 11.91
N VAL A 81 -13.20 -43.75 13.11
CA VAL A 81 -13.93 -42.53 13.48
C VAL A 81 -12.97 -41.55 14.16
N VAL A 82 -12.88 -40.33 13.65
CA VAL A 82 -12.03 -39.27 14.18
C VAL A 82 -12.91 -38.14 14.73
N ILE A 83 -12.69 -37.77 15.98
CA ILE A 83 -13.48 -36.76 16.68
C ILE A 83 -12.54 -35.78 17.36
N TYR A 84 -12.88 -34.50 17.35
CA TYR A 84 -12.14 -33.51 18.13
C TYR A 84 -12.68 -33.53 19.56
N ASN A 85 -11.83 -33.81 20.56
CA ASN A 85 -12.26 -34.10 21.93
C ASN A 85 -13.16 -35.35 22.06
N ALA A 86 -12.72 -36.46 21.45
CA ALA A 86 -13.49 -37.70 21.32
C ALA A 86 -14.15 -38.26 22.58
N ASP A 87 -13.57 -38.04 23.77
CA ASP A 87 -14.15 -38.52 25.03
C ASP A 87 -15.54 -37.91 25.30
N PHE A 88 -15.76 -36.66 24.85
CA PHE A 88 -17.04 -35.97 24.96
C PHE A 88 -18.13 -36.68 24.16
N ASP A 89 -17.98 -36.76 22.84
CA ASP A 89 -18.95 -37.42 21.96
C ASP A 89 -19.12 -38.90 22.28
N THR A 90 -18.04 -39.57 22.72
CA THR A 90 -18.11 -40.97 23.15
C THR A 90 -19.01 -41.15 24.35
N ALA A 91 -19.04 -40.19 25.28
CA ALA A 91 -19.94 -40.24 26.43
C ALA A 91 -21.42 -40.16 26.01
N PHE A 92 -21.76 -39.36 24.99
CA PHE A 92 -23.13 -39.23 24.48
C PHE A 92 -23.56 -40.38 23.56
N LEU A 93 -22.67 -40.85 22.68
CA LEU A 93 -22.99 -41.86 21.66
C LEU A 93 -22.83 -43.30 22.17
N GLY A 94 -22.02 -43.51 23.21
CA GLY A 94 -21.85 -44.78 23.91
C GLY A 94 -21.65 -45.97 22.97
N SER A 95 -22.59 -46.91 23.01
CA SER A 95 -22.53 -48.16 22.25
C SER A 95 -22.46 -47.99 20.73
N LEU A 96 -22.90 -46.85 20.15
CA LEU A 96 -22.81 -46.62 18.71
C LEU A 96 -21.37 -46.66 18.22
N LEU A 97 -20.47 -46.00 18.96
CA LEU A 97 -19.05 -45.97 18.62
C LEU A 97 -18.33 -47.29 18.94
N ALA A 98 -18.94 -48.18 19.72
CA ALA A 98 -18.39 -49.53 19.94
C ALA A 98 -18.43 -50.41 18.68
N SER A 99 -19.31 -50.08 17.72
CA SER A 99 -19.35 -50.73 16.40
C SER A 99 -18.29 -50.19 15.42
N ALA A 100 -17.64 -49.08 15.76
CA ALA A 100 -16.56 -48.52 14.95
C ALA A 100 -15.31 -49.40 15.02
N LYS A 101 -14.52 -49.40 13.94
CA LYS A 101 -13.23 -50.09 13.91
C LYS A 101 -12.24 -49.44 14.88
N SER A 102 -12.24 -48.12 14.96
CA SER A 102 -11.49 -47.38 15.98
C SER A 102 -12.09 -45.99 16.21
N VAL A 103 -11.87 -45.45 17.40
CA VAL A 103 -12.18 -44.05 17.73
C VAL A 103 -10.87 -43.35 18.05
N LYS A 104 -10.58 -42.25 17.35
CA LYS A 104 -9.34 -41.48 17.48
C LYS A 104 -9.65 -40.05 17.87
N CYS A 105 -8.94 -39.55 18.88
CA CYS A 105 -9.05 -38.17 19.32
C CYS A 105 -8.09 -37.26 18.54
N CYS A 106 -8.64 -36.40 17.69
CA CYS A 106 -7.88 -35.42 16.91
C CYS A 106 -7.18 -34.39 17.82
N MET A 107 -7.84 -33.97 18.90
CA MET A 107 -7.29 -33.00 19.86
C MET A 107 -6.00 -33.52 20.52
N LEU A 108 -5.98 -34.79 20.94
CA LEU A 108 -4.80 -35.39 21.56
C LEU A 108 -3.66 -35.59 20.55
N ALA A 109 -3.99 -35.98 19.32
CA ALA A 109 -3.01 -36.08 18.24
C ALA A 109 -2.40 -34.72 17.90
N TRP A 110 -3.22 -33.67 17.87
CA TRP A 110 -2.79 -32.29 17.67
C TRP A 110 -1.91 -31.78 18.82
N ALA A 111 -2.34 -31.97 20.07
CA ALA A 111 -1.55 -31.60 21.26
C ALA A 111 -0.15 -32.22 21.24
N LYS A 112 -0.04 -33.51 20.88
CA LYS A 112 1.25 -34.18 20.72
C LYS A 112 2.08 -33.61 19.57
N HIS A 113 1.45 -33.21 18.47
CA HIS A 113 2.14 -32.59 17.34
C HIS A 113 2.72 -31.22 17.70
N VAL A 114 1.95 -30.39 18.40
CA VAL A 114 2.39 -29.06 18.87
C VAL A 114 3.48 -29.19 19.94
N GLY A 115 3.36 -30.18 20.83
CA GLY A 115 4.43 -30.52 21.78
C GLY A 115 4.55 -29.57 22.97
N GLU A 116 3.58 -28.67 23.18
CA GLU A 116 3.53 -27.79 24.36
C GLU A 116 3.19 -28.60 25.62
N TRP A 117 4.09 -28.63 26.59
CA TRP A 117 3.86 -29.32 27.86
C TRP A 117 3.01 -28.47 28.83
N SER A 118 2.05 -29.09 29.51
CA SER A 118 1.29 -28.48 30.60
C SER A 118 1.61 -29.17 31.92
N GLU A 119 2.28 -28.46 32.83
CA GLU A 119 2.58 -28.98 34.18
C GLU A 119 1.31 -29.28 34.98
N TYR A 120 0.27 -28.45 34.83
CA TYR A 120 -1.01 -28.63 35.51
C TYR A 120 -1.71 -29.95 35.14
N HIS A 121 -1.65 -30.34 33.87
CA HIS A 121 -2.27 -31.57 33.38
C HIS A 121 -1.31 -32.78 33.34
N GLY A 122 -0.01 -32.57 33.58
CA GLY A 122 1.01 -33.62 33.47
C GLY A 122 1.10 -34.24 32.07
N ASN A 123 0.73 -33.49 31.02
CA ASN A 123 0.65 -33.96 29.64
C ASN A 123 0.78 -32.80 28.64
N TYR A 124 0.75 -33.10 27.33
CA TYR A 124 0.65 -32.07 26.30
C TYR A 124 -0.63 -31.25 26.46
N ARG A 125 -0.49 -29.93 26.33
CA ARG A 125 -1.56 -28.95 26.43
C ARG A 125 -2.61 -29.20 25.35
N TRP A 126 -3.88 -29.17 25.73
CA TRP A 126 -4.99 -29.23 24.78
C TRP A 126 -5.21 -27.86 24.12
N HIS A 127 -5.48 -27.88 22.82
CA HIS A 127 -5.77 -26.69 22.03
C HIS A 127 -7.20 -26.71 21.53
N LYS A 128 -7.82 -25.54 21.38
CA LYS A 128 -9.17 -25.44 20.82
C LYS A 128 -9.14 -25.82 19.34
N LEU A 129 -10.22 -26.39 18.83
CA LEU A 129 -10.36 -26.75 17.42
C LEU A 129 -10.16 -25.53 16.51
N VAL A 130 -10.72 -24.38 16.88
CA VAL A 130 -10.58 -23.13 16.12
C VAL A 130 -9.11 -22.71 15.93
N ASP A 131 -8.29 -22.86 16.97
CA ASP A 131 -6.85 -22.51 16.92
C ASP A 131 -6.08 -23.50 16.03
N ALA A 132 -6.40 -24.79 16.14
CA ALA A 132 -5.80 -25.83 15.30
C ALA A 132 -6.20 -25.66 13.82
N ALA A 133 -7.48 -25.39 13.56
CA ALA A 133 -8.04 -25.15 12.25
C ALA A 133 -7.42 -23.90 11.60
N GLU A 134 -7.22 -22.83 12.37
CA GLU A 134 -6.52 -21.62 11.90
C GLU A 134 -5.07 -21.92 11.52
N THR A 135 -4.37 -22.72 12.33
CA THR A 135 -2.97 -23.11 12.07
C THR A 135 -2.82 -23.87 10.75
N VAL A 136 -3.80 -24.69 10.39
CA VAL A 136 -3.80 -25.44 9.11
C VAL A 136 -4.47 -24.68 7.95
N TYR A 137 -4.77 -23.38 8.15
CA TYR A 137 -5.45 -22.51 7.19
C TYR A 137 -6.78 -23.08 6.69
N PHE A 138 -7.53 -23.75 7.56
CA PHE A 138 -8.87 -24.20 7.25
C PHE A 138 -9.79 -23.00 6.99
N LYS A 139 -10.60 -23.09 5.93
CA LYS A 139 -11.60 -22.08 5.59
C LYS A 139 -12.97 -22.57 6.03
N TRP A 140 -13.51 -21.91 7.04
CA TRP A 140 -14.86 -22.15 7.53
C TRP A 140 -15.89 -21.87 6.43
N THR A 141 -16.81 -22.82 6.22
CA THR A 141 -17.95 -22.69 5.29
C THR A 141 -19.29 -22.50 6.04
N GLY A 142 -19.22 -22.42 7.37
CA GLY A 142 -20.32 -22.13 8.29
C GLY A 142 -19.77 -21.58 9.60
N GLU A 143 -20.64 -21.40 10.59
CA GLU A 143 -20.25 -20.90 11.92
C GLU A 143 -19.56 -22.02 12.72
N ALA A 144 -18.50 -21.67 13.46
CA ALA A 144 -17.89 -22.58 14.44
C ALA A 144 -18.91 -22.87 15.55
N HIS A 145 -18.78 -24.02 16.22
CA HIS A 145 -19.80 -24.54 17.14
C HIS A 145 -21.10 -24.93 16.42
N ARG A 146 -20.95 -25.49 15.22
CA ARG A 146 -21.99 -26.23 14.52
C ARG A 146 -21.38 -27.53 14.09
N ALA A 147 -22.14 -28.62 14.20
CA ALA A 147 -21.57 -29.95 14.05
C ALA A 147 -20.89 -30.16 12.68
N LEU A 148 -21.51 -29.71 11.59
CA LEU A 148 -20.93 -29.92 10.25
C LEU A 148 -19.64 -29.10 10.01
N PRO A 149 -19.62 -27.77 10.23
CA PRO A 149 -18.38 -26.99 10.18
C PRO A 149 -17.26 -27.55 11.05
N ASP A 150 -17.57 -27.98 12.28
CA ASP A 150 -16.58 -28.48 13.23
C ASP A 150 -16.06 -29.87 12.82
N ALA A 151 -16.91 -30.76 12.31
CA ALA A 151 -16.48 -32.03 11.72
C ALA A 151 -15.55 -31.83 10.50
N LEU A 152 -15.82 -30.84 9.66
CA LEU A 152 -14.95 -30.47 8.52
C LEU A 152 -13.61 -29.88 8.99
N ALA A 153 -13.62 -29.07 10.03
CA ALA A 153 -12.41 -28.52 10.63
C ALA A 153 -11.55 -29.64 11.26
N CYS A 154 -12.18 -30.55 12.02
CA CYS A 154 -11.54 -31.75 12.58
C CYS A 154 -10.89 -32.59 11.47
N ARG A 155 -11.60 -32.80 10.35
CA ARG A 155 -11.06 -33.45 9.16
C ARG A 155 -9.81 -32.77 8.64
N ALA A 156 -9.83 -31.44 8.46
CA ALA A 156 -8.70 -30.70 7.93
C ALA A 156 -7.46 -30.81 8.82
N VAL A 157 -7.64 -30.67 10.14
CA VAL A 157 -6.56 -30.84 11.13
C VAL A 157 -6.00 -32.25 11.08
N TRP A 158 -6.86 -33.27 11.05
CA TRP A 158 -6.43 -34.66 10.99
C TRP A 158 -5.67 -35.00 9.70
N LEU A 159 -6.11 -34.47 8.56
CA LEU A 159 -5.42 -34.65 7.29
C LEU A 159 -4.04 -34.00 7.33
N TYR A 160 -3.89 -32.79 7.87
CA TYR A 160 -2.57 -32.20 8.07
C TYR A 160 -1.65 -33.07 8.95
N LEU A 161 -2.22 -33.73 9.97
CA LEU A 161 -1.46 -34.63 10.84
C LEU A 161 -1.03 -35.93 10.16
N THR A 162 -1.84 -36.47 9.23
CA THR A 162 -1.69 -37.85 8.74
C THR A 162 -1.37 -37.98 7.25
N ASP A 163 -1.65 -36.95 6.45
CA ASP A 163 -1.37 -36.87 5.02
C ASP A 163 -0.19 -35.93 4.76
N THR A 164 0.85 -36.47 4.13
CA THR A 164 2.08 -35.72 3.83
C THR A 164 1.84 -34.62 2.79
N HIS A 165 0.92 -34.82 1.84
CA HIS A 165 0.62 -33.81 0.83
C HIS A 165 -0.11 -32.62 1.44
N GLU A 166 -1.08 -32.85 2.32
CA GLU A 166 -1.77 -31.76 3.01
C GLU A 166 -0.84 -31.02 3.97
N ARG A 167 0.07 -31.72 4.64
CA ARG A 167 1.12 -31.08 5.44
C ARG A 167 2.00 -30.16 4.61
N GLN A 168 2.52 -30.65 3.49
CA GLN A 168 3.34 -29.84 2.57
C GLN A 168 2.58 -28.62 2.04
N ARG A 169 1.30 -28.77 1.70
CA ARG A 169 0.45 -27.66 1.25
C ARG A 169 0.35 -26.57 2.33
N VAL A 170 0.11 -26.94 3.59
CA VAL A 170 0.04 -25.99 4.71
C VAL A 170 1.39 -25.33 4.96
N ASP A 171 2.48 -26.10 5.00
CA ASP A 171 3.84 -25.59 5.23
C ASP A 171 4.26 -24.54 4.18
N LEU A 172 3.87 -24.75 2.91
CA LEU A 172 4.10 -23.77 1.83
C LEU A 172 3.36 -22.45 2.08
N ILE A 173 2.08 -22.52 2.47
CA ILE A 173 1.28 -21.33 2.80
C ILE A 173 1.88 -20.60 4.00
N THR A 174 2.32 -21.32 5.03
CA THR A 174 2.99 -20.73 6.20
C THR A 174 4.21 -19.94 5.78
N ARG A 175 5.07 -20.54 4.96
CA ARG A 175 6.30 -19.91 4.49
C ARG A 175 6.03 -18.68 3.62
N GLU A 176 5.03 -18.73 2.74
CA GLU A 176 4.64 -17.58 1.92
C GLU A 176 4.18 -16.40 2.79
N LYS A 177 3.36 -16.66 3.81
CA LYS A 177 2.91 -15.63 4.76
C LYS A 177 4.05 -15.05 5.59
N GLU A 178 5.03 -15.86 5.99
CA GLU A 178 6.22 -15.37 6.70
C GLU A 178 7.05 -14.43 5.82
N ILE A 179 7.30 -14.81 4.57
CA ILE A 179 8.01 -13.97 3.59
C ILE A 179 7.26 -12.65 3.37
N GLU A 180 5.94 -12.70 3.19
CA GLU A 180 5.11 -11.51 3.03
C GLU A 180 5.20 -10.59 4.26
N ARG A 181 5.12 -11.17 5.46
CA ARG A 181 5.25 -10.43 6.71
C ARG A 181 6.61 -9.74 6.82
N GLU A 182 7.70 -10.45 6.54
CA GLU A 182 9.06 -9.90 6.55
C GLU A 182 9.23 -8.76 5.53
N ALA A 183 8.71 -8.92 4.32
CA ALA A 183 8.72 -7.88 3.30
C ALA A 183 7.95 -6.64 3.74
N ASN A 184 6.76 -6.82 4.33
CA ASN A 184 5.95 -5.72 4.86
C ASN A 184 6.65 -4.98 6.01
N PHE A 185 7.31 -5.70 6.91
CA PHE A 185 8.13 -5.07 7.96
C PHE A 185 9.30 -4.26 7.38
N ALA A 186 10.01 -4.79 6.38
CA ALA A 186 11.09 -4.07 5.73
C ALA A 186 10.61 -2.79 5.03
N LEU A 187 9.47 -2.85 4.32
CA LEU A 187 8.85 -1.69 3.69
C LEU A 187 8.42 -0.64 4.72
N ALA A 188 7.84 -1.06 5.85
CA ALA A 188 7.45 -0.16 6.93
C ALA A 188 8.66 0.54 7.57
N ASP A 189 9.78 -0.17 7.79
CA ASP A 189 11.03 0.41 8.29
C ASP A 189 11.61 1.46 7.32
N ILE A 190 11.62 1.16 6.02
CA ILE A 190 12.05 2.12 4.99
C ILE A 190 11.17 3.38 5.03
N ALA A 191 9.85 3.22 5.05
CA ALA A 191 8.90 4.34 5.10
C ALA A 191 9.10 5.18 6.38
N PHE A 192 9.32 4.53 7.52
CA PHE A 192 9.60 5.21 8.78
C PHE A 192 10.90 6.03 8.73
N LYS A 193 11.98 5.46 8.18
CA LYS A 193 13.26 6.16 7.98
C LYS A 193 13.12 7.36 7.04
N GLN A 194 12.37 7.22 5.95
CA GLN A 194 12.07 8.34 5.04
C GLN A 194 11.29 9.45 5.73
N LYS A 195 10.27 9.11 6.52
CA LYS A 195 9.50 10.08 7.31
C LYS A 195 10.38 10.82 8.33
N LEU A 196 11.24 10.12 9.05
CA LEU A 196 12.20 10.74 9.97
C LEU A 196 13.16 11.70 9.26
N ALA A 197 13.66 11.33 8.08
CA ALA A 197 14.51 12.18 7.28
C ALA A 197 13.77 13.44 6.80
N PHE A 198 12.52 13.30 6.35
CA PHE A 198 11.64 14.39 5.99
C PHE A 198 11.39 15.34 7.18
N ASP A 199 11.01 14.80 8.35
CA ASP A 199 10.75 15.58 9.56
C ASP A 199 11.98 16.37 10.02
N ARG A 200 13.17 15.75 9.98
CA ARG A 200 14.44 16.42 10.28
C ARG A 200 14.70 17.58 9.31
N ARG A 201 14.51 17.34 8.01
CA ARG A 201 14.67 18.37 6.97
C ARG A 201 13.66 19.51 7.16
N SER A 202 12.39 19.22 7.42
CA SER A 202 11.35 20.23 7.61
C SER A 202 11.56 21.06 8.89
N LYS A 203 12.01 20.44 10.01
CA LYS A 203 12.40 21.15 11.23
C LYS A 203 13.60 22.08 11.00
N PHE A 204 14.61 21.61 10.26
CA PHE A 204 15.75 22.43 9.89
C PHE A 204 15.32 23.64 9.04
N MET A 205 14.51 23.40 8.00
CA MET A 205 13.98 24.46 7.14
C MET A 205 13.14 25.47 7.93
N THR A 206 12.27 25.00 8.83
CA THR A 206 11.47 25.87 9.70
C THR A 206 12.34 26.79 10.54
N LYS A 207 13.36 26.25 11.23
CA LYS A 207 14.31 27.06 12.02
C LYS A 207 15.06 28.07 11.16
N PHE A 208 15.45 27.68 9.95
CA PHE A 208 16.09 28.57 8.99
C PHE A 208 15.18 29.76 8.63
N ILE A 209 13.91 29.50 8.32
CA ILE A 209 12.92 30.53 7.96
C ILE A 209 12.66 31.48 9.13
N GLU A 210 12.38 30.93 10.32
CA GLU A 210 12.08 31.71 11.52
C GLU A 210 13.23 32.64 11.92
N HIS A 211 14.46 32.13 11.88
CA HIS A 211 15.63 32.89 12.30
C HIS A 211 16.07 33.92 11.25
N TRP A 212 16.03 33.54 9.97
CA TRP A 212 16.70 34.31 8.93
C TRP A 212 15.75 35.19 8.09
N PHE A 213 14.57 34.67 7.75
CA PHE A 213 13.61 35.40 6.92
C PHE A 213 12.83 36.43 7.75
N LEU A 214 12.17 36.00 8.82
CA LEU A 214 11.34 36.89 9.66
C LEU A 214 12.18 37.92 10.43
N GLY A 215 13.36 37.51 10.92
CA GLY A 215 14.26 38.40 11.67
C GLY A 215 14.88 39.53 10.83
N ARG A 216 15.13 39.30 9.53
CA ARG A 216 15.80 40.29 8.66
C ARG A 216 14.89 41.41 8.17
N TYR A 217 13.57 41.20 8.16
CA TYR A 217 12.57 42.19 7.77
C TYR A 217 11.84 42.84 8.96
N GLY A 218 12.31 42.63 10.19
CA GLY A 218 11.74 43.26 11.40
C GLY A 218 10.35 42.77 11.79
N ILE A 219 9.89 41.64 11.23
CA ILE A 219 8.57 41.07 11.52
C ILE A 219 8.61 40.45 12.92
N LYS A 220 7.87 41.02 13.87
CA LYS A 220 7.84 40.56 15.26
C LYS A 220 7.14 39.19 15.35
N LYS A 221 7.66 38.30 16.22
CA LYS A 221 7.16 36.94 16.52
C LYS A 221 5.63 36.80 16.63
N HIS A 222 4.90 37.83 17.07
CA HIS A 222 3.43 37.76 17.19
C HIS A 222 2.69 37.64 15.85
N TRP A 223 3.28 38.11 14.73
CA TRP A 223 2.73 37.87 13.39
C TRP A 223 2.86 36.41 12.96
N ALA A 224 3.72 35.61 13.61
CA ALA A 224 3.84 34.18 13.35
C ALA A 224 2.84 33.33 14.17
N ASN A 225 2.16 33.93 15.15
CA ASN A 225 1.16 33.23 15.97
C ASN A 225 -0.21 33.11 15.29
N ASP A 226 -0.54 34.01 14.36
CA ASP A 226 -1.77 33.92 13.54
C ASP A 226 -1.64 32.88 12.40
N TYR A 227 -0.42 32.52 12.03
CA TYR A 227 -0.15 31.45 11.06
C TYR A 227 -0.09 30.13 11.80
N GLY A 228 -1.29 29.58 12.05
CA GLY A 228 -1.50 28.36 12.80
C GLY A 228 -0.52 27.25 12.42
N TYR A 229 -0.07 26.55 13.46
CA TYR A 229 0.87 25.43 13.59
C TYR A 229 0.77 24.26 12.58
N ARG A 230 0.62 24.51 11.27
CA ARG A 230 0.68 23.48 10.22
C ARG A 230 1.89 23.71 9.31
N HIS A 231 2.84 22.79 9.42
CA HIS A 231 4.09 22.75 8.65
C HIS A 231 3.90 22.93 7.13
N GLU A 232 2.77 22.45 6.59
CA GLU A 232 2.43 22.49 5.15
C GLU A 232 2.27 23.92 4.59
N LEU A 233 1.85 24.89 5.41
CA LEU A 233 1.66 26.28 4.97
C LEU A 233 2.99 27.03 4.82
N ARG A 234 4.01 26.69 5.63
CA ARG A 234 5.31 27.39 5.62
C ARG A 234 6.20 27.02 4.43
N GLU A 235 6.17 25.77 3.99
CA GLU A 235 6.84 25.36 2.75
C GLU A 235 6.13 25.95 1.51
N HIS A 236 4.80 26.00 1.55
CA HIS A 236 3.97 26.58 0.49
C HIS A 236 4.23 28.09 0.31
N GLU A 237 4.35 28.85 1.40
CA GLU A 237 4.68 30.27 1.37
C GLU A 237 6.13 30.53 0.90
N LEU A 238 7.08 29.64 1.21
CA LEU A 238 8.44 29.79 0.68
C LEU A 238 8.55 29.53 -0.81
N VAL A 239 7.84 28.52 -1.33
CA VAL A 239 7.83 28.29 -2.78
C VAL A 239 7.17 29.46 -3.51
N MET A 240 6.14 30.05 -2.91
CA MET A 240 5.54 31.28 -3.42
C MET A 240 6.54 32.44 -3.44
N VAL A 241 7.41 32.58 -2.43
CA VAL A 241 8.41 33.65 -2.35
C VAL A 241 9.65 33.39 -3.25
N PHE A 242 10.10 32.14 -3.41
CA PHE A 242 11.30 31.81 -4.20
C PHE A 242 11.01 31.50 -5.67
N PHE A 243 9.83 30.96 -5.99
CA PHE A 243 9.45 30.53 -7.33
C PHE A 243 8.19 31.22 -7.87
N GLY A 244 7.48 32.00 -7.04
CA GLY A 244 6.26 32.69 -7.45
C GLY A 244 5.03 31.78 -7.61
N LYS A 245 5.08 30.54 -7.12
CA LYS A 245 4.03 29.51 -7.30
C LYS A 245 3.87 28.62 -6.06
N SER A 246 2.78 27.87 -5.96
CA SER A 246 2.54 26.93 -4.87
C SER A 246 3.36 25.65 -5.02
N LEU A 247 3.60 24.92 -3.91
CA LEU A 247 4.34 23.65 -3.91
C LEU A 247 3.69 22.58 -4.81
N LYS A 248 2.36 22.62 -4.96
CA LYS A 248 1.59 21.75 -5.87
C LYS A 248 1.73 22.11 -7.35
N MET A 249 2.24 23.30 -7.66
CA MET A 249 2.48 23.79 -9.03
C MET A 249 3.96 23.72 -9.42
N LEU A 250 4.85 23.28 -8.51
CA LEU A 250 6.23 22.97 -8.87
C LEU A 250 6.25 21.74 -9.76
N LYS A 251 6.80 21.89 -10.96
CA LYS A 251 7.07 20.76 -11.84
C LYS A 251 8.30 20.00 -11.35
N LEU A 252 8.42 18.72 -11.71
CA LEU A 252 9.57 17.88 -11.32
C LEU A 252 10.91 18.51 -11.76
N GLU A 253 10.92 19.18 -12.92
CA GLU A 253 12.05 19.93 -13.48
C GLU A 253 12.46 21.20 -12.69
N GLU A 254 11.68 21.63 -11.70
CA GLU A 254 11.98 22.78 -10.83
C GLU A 254 12.58 22.35 -9.47
N GLN A 255 12.78 21.04 -9.29
CA GLN A 255 13.47 20.45 -8.12
C GLN A 255 14.97 20.32 -8.41
N PHE A 256 15.80 20.81 -7.50
CA PHE A 256 17.25 20.70 -7.64
C PHE A 256 17.77 19.49 -6.88
N ASP A 257 18.33 18.52 -7.59
CA ASP A 257 19.02 17.39 -6.97
C ASP A 257 20.32 17.80 -6.26
N THR A 258 20.88 18.95 -6.66
CA THR A 258 22.18 19.45 -6.17
C THR A 258 22.07 20.88 -5.61
N ILE A 259 22.44 21.04 -4.33
CA ILE A 259 22.44 22.33 -3.62
C ILE A 259 23.82 22.58 -3.00
N TYR A 260 24.43 23.72 -3.32
CA TYR A 260 25.70 24.17 -2.76
C TYR A 260 25.49 25.17 -1.62
N THR A 261 26.14 24.96 -0.48
CA THR A 261 26.04 25.86 0.69
C THR A 261 27.25 26.78 0.86
N GLU A 262 28.34 26.52 0.13
CA GLU A 262 29.57 27.30 0.15
C GLU A 262 29.96 27.70 -1.28
N LYS A 263 30.31 28.97 -1.51
CA LYS A 263 30.64 29.47 -2.87
C LYS A 263 31.82 28.71 -3.48
N LYS A 264 32.82 28.33 -2.67
CA LYS A 264 34.00 27.60 -3.10
C LYS A 264 33.71 26.17 -3.56
N ALA A 265 32.56 25.61 -3.18
CA ALA A 265 32.15 24.27 -3.58
C ALA A 265 31.41 24.25 -4.93
N ILE A 266 31.05 25.43 -5.48
CA ILE A 266 30.38 25.53 -6.78
C ILE A 266 31.38 25.20 -7.88
N PRO A 267 31.13 24.16 -8.71
CA PRO A 267 31.94 23.85 -9.87
C PRO A 267 32.10 25.03 -10.81
N ASN A 268 33.27 25.15 -11.46
CA ASN A 268 33.57 26.28 -12.34
C ASN A 268 32.63 26.42 -13.54
N ASN A 269 32.01 25.32 -13.98
CA ASN A 269 31.05 25.27 -15.07
C ASN A 269 29.63 25.68 -14.66
N LEU A 270 29.38 25.97 -13.38
CA LEU A 270 28.09 26.47 -12.90
C LEU A 270 28.20 27.95 -12.54
N LYS A 271 27.29 28.76 -13.09
CA LYS A 271 27.29 30.22 -12.93
C LYS A 271 25.91 30.76 -12.55
N PRO A 272 25.85 31.89 -11.82
CA PRO A 272 24.59 32.60 -11.61
C PRO A 272 24.04 33.17 -12.93
N ALA A 273 22.75 33.48 -12.95
CA ALA A 273 22.07 34.15 -14.07
C ALA A 273 22.80 35.41 -14.58
N SER A 274 23.44 36.16 -13.66
CA SER A 274 24.18 37.39 -13.96
C SER A 274 25.46 37.18 -14.80
N PHE A 275 25.89 35.93 -15.02
CA PHE A 275 27.00 35.60 -15.93
C PHE A 275 26.57 35.61 -17.40
N PHE A 276 25.28 35.42 -17.68
CA PHE A 276 24.73 35.32 -19.03
C PHE A 276 24.21 36.69 -19.52
N SER A 277 23.76 36.75 -20.77
CA SER A 277 23.16 37.98 -21.35
C SER A 277 22.05 38.51 -20.45
N SER A 278 22.08 39.80 -20.11
CA SER A 278 21.07 40.46 -19.27
C SER A 278 19.73 40.67 -19.98
N GLU A 279 19.62 40.31 -21.26
CA GLU A 279 18.38 40.44 -22.02
C GLU A 279 17.28 39.54 -21.43
N LYS A 280 16.10 40.11 -21.20
CA LYS A 280 15.01 39.43 -20.48
C LYS A 280 14.57 38.14 -21.16
N TRP A 281 14.52 38.11 -22.50
CA TRP A 281 14.17 36.89 -23.23
C TRP A 281 15.23 35.80 -23.02
N PHE A 282 16.52 36.15 -23.06
CA PHE A 282 17.60 35.20 -22.86
C PHE A 282 17.55 34.60 -21.45
N GLN A 283 17.32 35.45 -20.45
CA GLN A 283 17.17 35.03 -19.06
C GLN A 283 15.98 34.09 -18.84
N ASN A 284 14.90 34.23 -19.62
CA ASN A 284 13.74 33.34 -19.56
C ASN A 284 14.01 31.96 -20.17
N GLU A 285 14.98 31.84 -21.06
CA GLU A 285 15.33 30.57 -21.73
C GLU A 285 16.34 29.74 -20.93
N LEU A 286 16.96 30.32 -19.90
CA LEU A 286 17.93 29.62 -19.05
C LEU A 286 17.27 28.48 -18.26
N ILE A 287 17.86 27.29 -18.31
CA ILE A 287 17.40 26.12 -17.56
C ILE A 287 18.33 25.90 -16.36
N PRO A 288 17.82 26.03 -15.12
CA PRO A 288 18.66 25.90 -13.95
C PRO A 288 18.97 24.42 -13.66
N SER A 289 20.20 24.11 -13.28
CA SER A 289 20.66 22.74 -13.02
C SER A 289 21.07 22.50 -11.57
N ALA A 290 21.22 23.56 -10.78
CA ALA A 290 21.54 23.51 -9.35
C ALA A 290 21.14 24.81 -8.65
N ALA A 291 21.32 24.87 -7.33
CA ALA A 291 21.15 26.11 -6.56
C ALA A 291 22.31 26.35 -5.60
N TYR A 292 22.59 27.62 -5.32
CA TYR A 292 23.47 28.04 -4.22
C TYR A 292 22.64 28.67 -3.10
N VAL A 293 22.90 28.27 -1.85
CA VAL A 293 22.26 28.80 -0.65
C VAL A 293 23.32 29.08 0.42
N GLY A 294 23.77 30.33 0.50
CA GLY A 294 24.74 30.78 1.51
C GLY A 294 24.10 31.40 2.74
N LYS A 295 24.94 31.79 3.71
CA LYS A 295 24.52 32.43 4.98
C LYS A 295 23.68 33.70 4.83
N LYS A 296 23.75 34.40 3.70
CA LYS A 296 23.08 35.72 3.49
C LYS A 296 22.40 35.88 2.12
N CYS A 297 22.43 34.89 1.24
CA CYS A 297 21.96 34.99 -0.14
C CYS A 297 21.78 33.61 -0.78
N GLY A 298 20.93 33.50 -1.80
CA GLY A 298 20.81 32.30 -2.62
C GLY A 298 20.33 32.63 -4.03
N TRP A 299 20.66 31.77 -4.99
CA TRP A 299 20.29 31.93 -6.39
C TRP A 299 20.39 30.60 -7.16
N LYS A 300 19.69 30.54 -8.29
CA LYS A 300 19.79 29.44 -9.26
C LYS A 300 21.14 29.45 -9.97
N LEU A 301 21.67 28.26 -10.24
CA LEU A 301 22.90 28.03 -10.98
C LEU A 301 22.59 27.35 -12.31
N TYR A 302 23.32 27.77 -13.34
CA TYR A 302 23.14 27.33 -14.71
C TYR A 302 24.48 26.84 -15.25
N ASN A 303 24.44 25.81 -16.09
CA ASN A 303 25.64 25.36 -16.77
C ASN A 303 26.08 26.42 -17.79
N ILE A 304 27.39 26.68 -17.89
CA ILE A 304 27.95 27.58 -18.90
C ILE A 304 27.56 27.17 -20.33
N SER A 305 27.29 25.88 -20.58
CA SER A 305 26.82 25.35 -21.88
C SER A 305 25.45 25.92 -22.30
N GLU A 306 24.69 26.52 -21.39
CA GLU A 306 23.43 27.19 -21.72
C GLU A 306 23.61 28.33 -22.73
N ASN A 307 24.79 28.97 -22.78
CA ASN A 307 25.09 29.94 -23.82
C ASN A 307 25.06 29.34 -25.22
N GLU A 308 25.67 28.17 -25.40
CA GLU A 308 25.71 27.47 -26.69
C GLU A 308 24.33 26.92 -27.01
N ARG A 309 23.67 26.27 -26.06
CA ARG A 309 22.31 25.74 -26.24
C ARG A 309 21.31 26.81 -26.69
N ILE A 310 21.30 27.98 -26.05
CA ILE A 310 20.37 29.07 -26.39
C ILE A 310 20.73 29.68 -27.76
N ARG A 311 22.02 29.77 -28.10
CA ARG A 311 22.46 30.22 -29.44
C ARG A 311 22.04 29.25 -30.53
N ASP A 312 22.14 27.95 -30.29
CA ASP A 312 21.74 26.92 -31.25
C ASP A 312 20.22 26.87 -31.44
N LEU A 313 19.45 27.11 -30.37
CA LEU A 313 17.99 27.19 -30.45
C LEU A 313 17.48 28.47 -31.10
N TYR A 314 18.17 29.59 -30.88
CA TYR A 314 17.74 30.91 -31.35
C TYR A 314 18.86 31.65 -32.10
N PRO A 315 19.38 31.08 -33.21
CA PRO A 315 20.54 31.62 -33.89
C PRO A 315 20.30 33.05 -34.40
N LEU A 316 19.10 33.34 -34.90
CA LEU A 316 18.73 34.66 -35.39
C LEU A 316 18.58 35.71 -34.27
N ARG A 317 18.22 35.32 -33.04
CA ARG A 317 18.15 36.27 -31.91
C ARG A 317 19.55 36.64 -31.42
N CYS A 318 20.45 35.66 -31.41
CA CYS A 318 21.85 35.84 -31.04
C CYS A 318 22.72 36.43 -32.16
N ALA A 319 22.21 36.53 -33.38
CA ALA A 319 22.94 37.08 -34.51
C ALA A 319 23.24 38.58 -34.33
N VAL A 320 24.48 38.96 -34.64
CA VAL A 320 24.95 40.35 -34.71
C VAL A 320 25.41 40.61 -36.15
N PRO A 321 24.48 40.75 -37.10
CA PRO A 321 24.83 41.02 -38.50
C PRO A 321 25.58 42.35 -38.60
N THR A 322 26.66 42.35 -39.38
CA THR A 322 27.43 43.55 -39.71
C THR A 322 27.19 43.84 -41.19
N PRO A 323 26.19 44.67 -41.54
CA PRO A 323 25.92 45.00 -42.93
C PRO A 323 27.11 45.75 -43.55
N ALA A 324 27.39 45.49 -44.82
CA ALA A 324 28.40 46.21 -45.58
C ALA A 324 28.03 47.71 -45.72
N GLN A 325 28.98 48.53 -46.17
CA GLN A 325 28.79 49.99 -46.25
C GLN A 325 27.60 50.39 -47.16
N ASP A 326 27.28 49.56 -48.14
CA ASP A 326 26.19 49.67 -49.11
C ASP A 326 24.93 48.86 -48.73
N GLU A 327 24.87 48.25 -47.55
CA GLU A 327 23.74 47.44 -47.10
C GLU A 327 23.04 48.01 -45.86
N ALA A 328 21.76 47.69 -45.69
CA ALA A 328 20.95 48.07 -44.54
C ALA A 328 20.20 46.87 -43.96
N LEU A 329 19.98 46.93 -42.65
CA LEU A 329 19.11 45.98 -41.93
C LEU A 329 17.71 46.59 -41.82
N LEU A 330 16.76 46.03 -42.54
CA LEU A 330 15.40 46.55 -42.63
C LEU A 330 14.38 45.54 -42.14
N ASN A 331 13.38 46.03 -41.40
CA ASN A 331 12.20 45.22 -41.07
C ASN A 331 11.20 45.21 -42.23
N ARG A 332 10.20 44.33 -42.15
CA ARG A 332 9.15 44.19 -43.18
C ARG A 332 8.47 45.51 -43.56
N THR A 333 8.20 46.38 -42.59
CA THR A 333 7.56 47.69 -42.83
C THR A 333 8.48 48.63 -43.61
N GLN A 334 9.77 48.63 -43.30
CA GLN A 334 10.77 49.41 -44.02
C GLN A 334 10.99 48.90 -45.45
N LEU A 335 11.02 47.57 -45.65
CA LEU A 335 11.10 46.96 -46.97
C LEU A 335 9.89 47.36 -47.85
N LYS A 336 8.67 47.31 -47.30
CA LYS A 336 7.48 47.78 -48.03
C LYS A 336 7.57 49.26 -48.43
N LYS A 337 8.13 50.11 -47.56
CA LYS A 337 8.37 51.52 -47.87
C LYS A 337 9.40 51.73 -48.99
N GLN A 338 10.33 50.79 -49.15
CA GLN A 338 11.30 50.78 -50.26
C GLN A 338 10.77 50.11 -51.53
N GLY A 339 9.47 49.75 -51.58
CA GLY A 339 8.84 49.21 -52.79
C GLY A 339 8.88 47.68 -52.93
N TYR A 340 9.43 46.95 -51.94
CA TYR A 340 9.39 45.49 -51.96
C TYR A 340 7.96 44.98 -51.79
N SER A 341 7.53 44.11 -52.71
CA SER A 341 6.28 43.38 -52.64
C SER A 341 6.30 42.28 -51.58
N ASP A 342 5.11 41.82 -51.15
CA ASP A 342 5.02 40.71 -50.19
C ASP A 342 5.65 39.41 -50.72
N GLN A 343 5.62 39.18 -52.04
CA GLN A 343 6.25 38.01 -52.67
C GLN A 343 7.78 38.08 -52.67
N GLU A 344 8.36 39.28 -52.81
CA GLU A 344 9.81 39.47 -52.75
C GLU A 344 10.32 39.31 -51.32
N ILE A 345 9.60 39.85 -50.33
CA ILE A 345 9.99 39.74 -48.91
C ILE A 345 10.00 38.28 -48.44
N ILE A 346 9.06 37.44 -48.89
CA ILE A 346 9.02 36.01 -48.53
C ILE A 346 10.25 35.25 -49.03
N LYS A 347 10.87 35.70 -50.12
CA LYS A 347 12.09 35.08 -50.68
C LYS A 347 13.37 35.51 -49.96
N LEU A 348 13.32 36.57 -49.14
CA LEU A 348 14.48 37.03 -48.38
C LEU A 348 14.70 36.13 -47.16
N THR A 349 15.96 35.78 -46.93
CA THR A 349 16.36 35.08 -45.70
C THR A 349 16.53 36.09 -44.57
N PRO A 350 15.81 35.95 -43.45
CA PRO A 350 16.03 36.81 -42.29
C PRO A 350 17.42 36.56 -41.72
N VAL A 351 18.15 37.63 -41.43
CA VAL A 351 19.52 37.53 -40.88
C VAL A 351 19.55 37.72 -39.37
N VAL A 352 18.49 38.32 -38.82
CA VAL A 352 18.40 38.58 -37.38
C VAL A 352 16.96 38.76 -36.93
N GLU A 353 16.67 38.36 -35.71
CA GLU A 353 15.39 38.53 -35.04
C GLU A 353 15.54 39.49 -33.87
N ARG A 354 14.60 40.43 -33.72
CA ARG A 354 14.60 41.44 -32.66
C ARG A 354 13.24 41.52 -32.01
N GLN A 355 13.21 41.89 -30.74
CA GLN A 355 11.98 42.07 -29.99
C GLN A 355 11.64 43.55 -29.92
N ASN A 356 10.39 43.89 -30.24
CA ASN A 356 9.90 45.25 -30.07
C ASN A 356 9.75 45.56 -28.57
N TYR A 357 10.38 46.64 -28.12
CA TYR A 357 10.40 47.02 -26.70
C TYR A 357 9.00 47.31 -26.12
N PHE A 358 8.09 47.87 -26.92
CA PHE A 358 6.78 48.33 -26.47
C PHE A 358 5.73 47.22 -26.40
N ASN A 359 5.70 46.33 -27.40
CA ASN A 359 4.67 45.29 -27.50
C ASN A 359 5.20 43.86 -27.35
N LEU A 360 6.52 43.70 -27.14
CA LEU A 360 7.22 42.43 -26.95
C LEU A 360 7.09 41.44 -28.11
N LYS A 361 6.57 41.87 -29.28
CA LYS A 361 6.49 41.04 -30.48
C LYS A 361 7.85 40.94 -31.14
N TRP A 362 8.20 39.73 -31.55
CA TRP A 362 9.39 39.47 -32.36
C TRP A 362 9.14 39.86 -33.81
N TYR A 363 10.19 40.36 -34.47
CA TYR A 363 10.20 40.67 -35.88
C TYR A 363 11.58 40.38 -36.47
N TYR A 364 11.60 40.03 -37.75
CA TYR A 364 12.84 39.81 -38.49
C TYR A 364 13.35 41.11 -39.12
N LEU A 365 14.68 41.21 -39.19
CA LEU A 365 15.37 42.13 -40.07
C LEU A 365 16.05 41.33 -41.19
N TYR A 366 16.09 41.96 -42.35
CA TYR A 366 16.69 41.42 -43.56
C TYR A 366 17.82 42.35 -43.96
N GLN A 367 18.92 41.76 -44.41
CA GLN A 367 20.05 42.50 -44.95
C GLN A 367 19.82 42.67 -46.45
N VAL A 368 19.70 43.92 -46.89
CA VAL A 368 19.44 44.27 -48.28
C VAL A 368 20.31 45.46 -48.70
N PRO A 369 20.60 45.64 -50.01
CA PRO A 369 21.29 46.83 -50.49
C PRO A 369 20.53 48.12 -50.12
N LYS A 370 21.26 49.18 -49.77
CA LYS A 370 20.71 50.52 -49.61
C LYS A 370 20.22 51.00 -50.99
N THR A 371 18.92 51.29 -51.10
CA THR A 371 18.41 52.09 -52.22
C THR A 371 19.01 53.48 -52.13
N LEU A 372 19.73 53.90 -53.19
CA LEU A 372 20.22 55.27 -53.40
C LEU A 372 19.08 56.29 -53.42
#